data_AF-A0A327S7I7-F1
#
_entry.id   AF-A0A327S7I7-F1
#
_cell.length_a   1.000
_cell.length_b   1.000
_cell.length_c   1.000
_cell.angle_alpha   90.00
_cell.angle_beta   90.00
_cell.angle_gamma   90.00
#
_symmetry.space_group_name_H-M   'P 1'
#
loop_
_entity.id
_entity.type
_entity.pdbx_description
1 polymer ?
#
loop_
_entity_poly.entity_id
_entity_poly.type
_entity_poly.pdbx_seq_one_letter_code
_entity_poly.pdbx_strand_id
1 'polypeptide(L)'
;MEEKSTTKSVDLFGIAPYGETVKLFVEKSFDGVSAILSRVCLPATEEFGLYLKDKVRHWRLKNIIEMVEKADKKIDFTNNELTIHPRIMNDFLESGSLCEKEELQDMWAGLLVASANPAADETNLLFTNILKNLTPTQAKMINNVCENCKVFDYGESNSTLVGKKYILLVDELCKLTGIDDVYQLHAEMSILKSNNLFGLKTGAEANSEPQAIAFYPSLFLLNFYSKTQGYKGDLKNFYRTRLEPYVHDNIDLLDIYNKAKM
;
A
#
# COMPACT_ATOMS: atom_id res chain seq x y z
N MET A 1 1.88 -51.27 -46.43
CA MET A 1 1.04 -50.07 -46.18
C MET A 1 0.98 -49.89 -44.69
N GLU A 2 1.65 -48.89 -44.15
CA GLU A 2 1.44 -48.39 -42.79
C GLU A 2 1.74 -46.89 -42.81
N GLU A 3 0.70 -46.10 -42.50
CA GLU A 3 0.76 -44.66 -42.32
C GLU A 3 1.57 -44.30 -41.07
N LYS A 4 2.35 -43.22 -41.15
CA LYS A 4 2.65 -42.40 -39.98
C LYS A 4 2.41 -40.93 -40.33
N SER A 5 1.23 -40.45 -39.95
CA SER A 5 0.94 -39.02 -39.84
C SER A 5 1.76 -38.43 -38.70
N THR A 6 2.67 -37.51 -38.99
CA THR A 6 3.21 -36.60 -37.99
C THR A 6 2.35 -35.33 -38.00
N THR A 7 1.47 -35.25 -37.02
CA THR A 7 0.59 -34.12 -36.74
C THR A 7 1.43 -32.89 -36.42
N LYS A 8 1.41 -31.90 -37.32
CA LYS A 8 1.75 -30.52 -36.99
C LYS A 8 0.83 -30.07 -35.84
N SER A 9 1.39 -29.75 -34.69
CA SER A 9 0.65 -29.07 -33.62
C SER A 9 0.20 -27.72 -34.17
N VAL A 10 -1.09 -27.63 -34.49
CA VAL A 10 -1.74 -26.41 -34.97
C VAL A 10 -1.70 -25.41 -33.82
N ASP A 11 -0.90 -24.36 -33.97
CA ASP A 11 -0.97 -23.16 -33.12
C ASP A 11 -2.29 -22.44 -33.38
N LEU A 12 -3.36 -22.98 -32.79
CA LEU A 12 -4.74 -22.58 -33.00
C LEU A 12 -5.05 -21.20 -32.40
N PHE A 13 -4.15 -20.67 -31.57
CA PHE A 13 -4.36 -19.42 -30.83
C PHE A 13 -3.23 -18.39 -31.00
N GLY A 14 -2.23 -18.66 -31.84
CA GLY A 14 -1.12 -17.74 -32.12
C GLY A 14 -0.23 -17.47 -30.91
N ILE A 15 -0.08 -18.41 -29.97
CA ILE A 15 0.51 -18.17 -28.64
C ILE A 15 2.04 -18.17 -28.66
N ALA A 16 2.65 -18.79 -29.68
CA ALA A 16 4.09 -18.97 -29.79
C ALA A 16 4.92 -17.66 -29.81
N PRO A 17 4.56 -16.61 -30.58
CA PRO A 17 5.34 -15.36 -30.60
C PRO A 17 5.21 -14.53 -29.32
N TYR A 18 4.23 -14.81 -28.44
CA TYR A 18 3.98 -13.97 -27.27
C TYR A 18 4.76 -14.40 -26.03
N GLY A 19 5.06 -15.69 -25.87
CA GLY A 19 6.04 -16.17 -24.90
C GLY A 19 7.42 -15.55 -25.14
N GLU A 20 7.78 -15.33 -26.40
CA GLU A 20 8.97 -14.57 -26.78
C GLU A 20 8.85 -13.08 -26.43
N THR A 21 7.69 -12.43 -26.61
CA THR A 21 7.55 -11.01 -26.20
C THR A 21 7.63 -10.80 -24.68
N VAL A 22 7.09 -11.70 -23.87
CA VAL A 22 7.21 -11.65 -22.41
C VAL A 22 8.67 -11.88 -22.01
N LYS A 23 9.33 -12.89 -22.58
CA LYS A 23 10.77 -13.10 -22.39
C LYS A 23 11.58 -11.88 -22.81
N LEU A 24 11.32 -11.29 -23.98
CA LEU A 24 12.04 -10.14 -24.51
C LEU A 24 11.83 -8.88 -23.67
N PHE A 25 10.66 -8.72 -23.05
CA PHE A 25 10.35 -7.58 -22.18
C PHE A 25 10.94 -7.77 -20.78
N VAL A 26 10.96 -9.00 -20.27
CA VAL A 26 11.65 -9.41 -19.04
C VAL A 26 13.17 -9.32 -19.21
N GLU A 27 13.72 -9.72 -20.37
CA GLU A 27 15.13 -9.59 -20.75
C GLU A 27 15.54 -8.12 -20.97
N LYS A 28 14.60 -7.24 -21.33
CA LYS A 28 14.82 -5.79 -21.41
C LYS A 28 14.65 -5.06 -20.08
N SER A 29 14.04 -5.70 -19.08
CA SER A 29 13.94 -5.18 -17.72
C SER A 29 15.26 -5.46 -17.01
N PHE A 30 15.78 -4.52 -16.22
CA PHE A 30 17.07 -4.66 -15.52
C PHE A 30 17.16 -5.99 -14.76
N ASP A 31 18.35 -6.59 -14.68
CA ASP A 31 18.60 -7.97 -14.18
C ASP A 31 17.89 -8.31 -12.83
N GLY A 32 17.71 -7.32 -11.94
CA GLY A 32 16.99 -7.47 -10.67
C GLY A 32 15.47 -7.65 -10.82
N VAL A 33 14.83 -6.89 -11.72
CA VAL A 33 13.39 -6.95 -12.02
C VAL A 33 13.03 -8.29 -12.66
N SER A 34 13.90 -8.76 -13.57
CA SER A 34 13.77 -10.05 -14.22
C SER A 34 13.81 -11.20 -13.19
N ALA A 35 14.68 -11.12 -12.18
CA ALA A 35 14.75 -12.12 -11.12
C ALA A 35 13.50 -12.13 -10.20
N ILE A 36 12.92 -10.96 -9.88
CA ILE A 36 11.68 -10.88 -9.09
C ILE A 36 10.50 -11.42 -9.90
N LEU A 37 10.29 -10.94 -11.13
CA LEU A 37 9.25 -11.47 -12.01
C LEU A 37 9.42 -12.97 -12.22
N SER A 38 10.66 -13.42 -12.37
CA SER A 38 10.96 -14.85 -12.54
C SER A 38 10.66 -15.67 -11.29
N ARG A 39 11.01 -15.19 -10.11
CA ARG A 39 10.83 -15.95 -8.86
C ARG A 39 9.42 -15.84 -8.29
N VAL A 40 8.76 -14.73 -8.54
CA VAL A 40 7.48 -14.36 -7.94
C VAL A 40 6.32 -14.63 -8.88
N CYS A 41 6.47 -14.32 -10.18
CA CYS A 41 5.41 -14.48 -11.17
C CYS A 41 5.53 -15.80 -11.96
N LEU A 42 6.71 -16.41 -12.12
CA LEU A 42 6.80 -17.68 -12.86
C LEU A 42 6.24 -18.91 -12.13
N PRO A 43 6.25 -19.05 -10.80
CA PRO A 43 5.54 -20.17 -10.15
C PRO A 43 4.03 -20.18 -10.44
N ALA A 44 3.48 -19.07 -10.94
CA ALA A 44 2.10 -18.94 -11.40
C ALA A 44 1.93 -19.06 -12.94
N THR A 45 2.96 -19.48 -13.70
CA THR A 45 3.03 -19.28 -15.16
C THR A 45 1.95 -19.91 -16.02
N GLU A 46 1.39 -21.06 -15.66
CA GLU A 46 0.36 -21.69 -16.50
C GLU A 46 -0.91 -20.83 -16.51
N GLU A 47 -1.26 -20.23 -15.37
CA GLU A 47 -2.37 -19.29 -15.25
C GLU A 47 -1.96 -17.87 -15.70
N PHE A 48 -0.72 -17.45 -15.44
CA PHE A 48 -0.15 -16.17 -15.88
C PHE A 48 -0.14 -16.04 -17.42
N GLY A 49 0.21 -17.10 -18.15
CA GLY A 49 0.23 -17.11 -19.62
C GLY A 49 -1.17 -16.96 -20.23
N LEU A 50 -2.19 -17.57 -19.61
CA LEU A 50 -3.60 -17.42 -20.00
C LEU A 50 -4.13 -16.03 -19.61
N TYR A 51 -3.75 -15.55 -18.42
CA TYR A 51 -3.99 -14.21 -17.97
C TYR A 51 -3.36 -13.16 -18.87
N LEU A 52 -2.41 -13.53 -19.76
CA LEU A 52 -1.65 -12.75 -20.75
C LEU A 52 -2.06 -12.87 -22.26
N LYS A 53 -3.26 -13.43 -22.60
CA LYS A 53 -4.18 -13.36 -23.84
C LYS A 53 -4.57 -12.04 -24.68
N ASP A 54 -5.57 -11.21 -24.27
CA ASP A 54 -5.99 -9.80 -24.64
C ASP A 54 -5.05 -8.53 -24.73
N LYS A 55 -5.55 -7.42 -25.31
CA LYS A 55 -4.88 -6.11 -25.50
C LYS A 55 -4.74 -5.21 -24.25
N VAL A 56 -5.50 -5.47 -23.19
CA VAL A 56 -5.49 -4.78 -21.88
C VAL A 56 -4.19 -5.10 -21.10
N ARG A 57 -3.07 -5.35 -21.79
CA ARG A 57 -1.93 -6.08 -21.21
C ARG A 57 -0.58 -5.48 -21.33
N HIS A 58 -0.33 -4.70 -22.36
CA HIS A 58 0.87 -3.90 -22.38
C HIS A 58 0.82 -2.86 -21.26
N TRP A 59 -0.33 -2.22 -21.01
CA TRP A 59 -0.46 -1.24 -19.93
C TRP A 59 -0.38 -1.88 -18.53
N ARG A 60 -1.07 -3.00 -18.27
CA ARG A 60 -0.99 -3.71 -16.97
C ARG A 60 0.38 -4.28 -16.70
N LEU A 61 1.03 -4.86 -17.71
CA LEU A 61 2.39 -5.36 -17.58
C LEU A 61 3.37 -4.21 -17.32
N LYS A 62 3.22 -3.09 -18.02
CA LYS A 62 4.00 -1.87 -17.76
C LYS A 62 3.83 -1.39 -16.31
N ASN A 63 2.60 -1.29 -15.81
CA ASN A 63 2.33 -0.89 -14.43
C ASN A 63 2.91 -1.89 -13.42
N ILE A 64 2.82 -3.19 -13.69
CA ILE A 64 3.47 -4.23 -12.86
C ILE A 64 4.98 -4.03 -12.82
N ILE A 65 5.61 -3.84 -13.99
CA ILE A 65 7.05 -3.61 -14.09
C ILE A 65 7.46 -2.35 -13.32
N GLU A 66 6.73 -1.25 -13.49
CA GLU A 66 6.99 0.00 -12.76
C GLU A 66 6.89 -0.20 -11.23
N MET A 67 5.87 -0.92 -10.76
CA MET A 67 5.75 -1.24 -9.33
C MET A 67 6.85 -2.18 -8.83
N VAL A 68 7.25 -3.17 -9.63
CA VAL A 68 8.35 -4.08 -9.28
C VAL A 68 9.68 -3.33 -9.24
N GLU A 69 9.94 -2.42 -10.17
CA GLU A 69 11.12 -1.53 -10.15
C GLU A 69 11.14 -0.65 -8.90
N LYS A 70 9.99 -0.14 -8.49
CA LYS A 70 9.83 0.62 -7.24
C LYS A 70 10.07 -0.26 -6.01
N ALA A 71 9.65 -1.52 -6.06
CA ALA A 71 9.87 -2.49 -4.99
C ALA A 71 11.34 -2.91 -4.89
N ASP A 72 12.02 -3.10 -6.03
CA ASP A 72 13.44 -3.44 -6.14
C ASP A 72 14.31 -2.40 -5.43
N LYS A 73 14.01 -1.12 -5.61
CA LYS A 73 14.66 0.00 -4.90
C LYS A 73 14.47 -0.02 -3.38
N LYS A 74 13.47 -0.74 -2.88
CA LYS A 74 13.11 -0.84 -1.46
C LYS A 74 13.59 -2.16 -0.82
N ILE A 75 14.12 -3.11 -1.60
CA ILE A 75 14.57 -4.43 -1.11
C ILE A 75 16.09 -4.46 -1.01
N ASP A 76 16.60 -5.02 0.10
CA ASP A 76 17.97 -5.50 0.19
C ASP A 76 17.99 -7.00 -0.16
N PHE A 77 18.47 -7.35 -1.36
CA PHE A 77 18.45 -8.71 -1.91
C PHE A 77 19.51 -9.66 -1.31
N THR A 78 20.16 -9.26 -0.22
CA THR A 78 21.30 -10.01 0.33
C THR A 78 20.95 -11.38 0.90
N ASN A 79 19.67 -11.77 1.08
CA ASN A 79 19.32 -13.09 1.61
C ASN A 79 18.01 -13.69 1.04
N ASN A 80 18.15 -14.89 0.48
CA ASN A 80 17.19 -16.01 0.33
C ASN A 80 15.82 -15.80 -0.36
N GLU A 81 15.28 -16.93 -0.82
CA GLU A 81 14.05 -17.13 -1.60
C GLU A 81 12.92 -16.17 -1.21
N LEU A 82 12.52 -15.31 -2.15
CA LEU A 82 11.45 -14.35 -1.95
C LEU A 82 10.09 -15.06 -2.09
N THR A 83 9.42 -15.29 -0.97
CA THR A 83 8.10 -15.91 -0.93
C THR A 83 7.03 -14.86 -0.57
N ILE A 84 5.92 -14.85 -1.31
CA ILE A 84 4.79 -13.95 -1.05
C ILE A 84 3.53 -14.79 -0.99
N HIS A 85 2.62 -14.44 -0.06
CA HIS A 85 1.35 -15.12 0.06
C HIS A 85 0.55 -15.04 -1.27
N PRO A 86 0.08 -16.16 -1.86
CA PRO A 86 -0.55 -16.18 -3.18
C PRO A 86 -1.72 -15.20 -3.35
N ARG A 87 -2.55 -15.02 -2.30
CA ARG A 87 -3.65 -14.02 -2.32
C ARG A 87 -3.16 -12.58 -2.46
N ILE A 88 -2.05 -12.20 -1.82
CA ILE A 88 -1.46 -10.86 -1.96
C ILE A 88 -0.93 -10.69 -3.38
N MET A 89 -0.28 -11.73 -3.92
CA MET A 89 0.19 -11.73 -5.30
C MET A 89 -0.95 -11.57 -6.30
N ASN A 90 -2.03 -12.33 -6.12
CA ASN A 90 -3.22 -12.19 -6.94
C ASN A 90 -3.78 -10.77 -6.88
N ASP A 91 -3.92 -10.19 -5.68
CA ASP A 91 -4.42 -8.83 -5.52
C ASP A 91 -3.53 -7.77 -6.20
N PHE A 92 -2.21 -7.96 -6.14
CA PHE A 92 -1.24 -7.11 -6.80
C PHE A 92 -1.34 -7.20 -8.34
N LEU A 93 -1.42 -8.42 -8.88
CA LEU A 93 -1.55 -8.66 -10.32
C LEU A 93 -2.91 -8.24 -10.86
N GLU A 94 -3.98 -8.41 -10.10
CA GLU A 94 -5.33 -8.04 -10.49
C GLU A 94 -5.56 -6.54 -10.34
N SER A 95 -5.55 -6.05 -9.10
CA SER A 95 -5.95 -4.68 -8.80
C SER A 95 -4.78 -3.70 -8.90
N GLY A 96 -3.60 -4.08 -8.41
CA GLY A 96 -2.42 -3.22 -8.48
C GLY A 96 -2.02 -2.88 -9.91
N SER A 97 -2.11 -3.83 -10.85
CA SER A 97 -1.78 -3.59 -12.25
C SER A 97 -2.71 -2.60 -12.97
N LEU A 98 -3.89 -2.32 -12.42
CA LEU A 98 -4.83 -1.31 -12.92
C LEU A 98 -4.50 0.09 -12.40
N CYS A 99 -3.57 0.24 -11.44
CA CYS A 99 -3.18 1.52 -10.89
C CYS A 99 -2.18 2.24 -11.80
N GLU A 100 -2.58 3.40 -12.32
CA GLU A 100 -1.73 4.28 -13.14
C GLU A 100 -1.10 5.44 -12.36
N LYS A 101 -1.66 5.76 -11.19
CA LYS A 101 -1.21 6.91 -10.40
C LYS A 101 -0.02 6.52 -9.54
N GLU A 102 1.01 7.37 -9.58
CA GLU A 102 2.31 7.13 -8.98
C GLU A 102 2.19 6.82 -7.48
N GLU A 103 1.32 7.55 -6.78
CA GLU A 103 1.13 7.44 -5.33
C GLU A 103 0.57 6.07 -4.94
N LEU A 104 -0.34 5.51 -5.75
CA LEU A 104 -0.90 4.17 -5.52
C LEU A 104 0.10 3.08 -5.89
N GLN A 105 0.82 3.24 -7.00
CA GLN A 105 1.88 2.30 -7.39
C GLN A 105 2.99 2.21 -6.34
N ASP A 106 3.39 3.34 -5.75
CA ASP A 106 4.41 3.37 -4.69
C ASP A 106 3.97 2.63 -3.43
N MET A 107 2.68 2.77 -3.09
CA MET A 107 2.07 2.07 -1.95
C MET A 107 1.96 0.56 -2.21
N TRP A 108 1.58 0.15 -3.43
CA TRP A 108 1.56 -1.26 -3.84
C TRP A 108 2.96 -1.85 -3.82
N ALA A 109 3.95 -1.15 -4.36
CA ALA A 109 5.34 -1.57 -4.37
C ALA A 109 5.86 -1.79 -2.94
N GLY A 110 5.63 -0.84 -2.03
CA GLY A 110 6.05 -1.02 -0.64
C GLY A 110 5.27 -2.13 0.07
N LEU A 111 3.95 -2.26 -0.14
CA LEU A 111 3.19 -3.35 0.45
C LEU A 111 3.69 -4.73 -0.03
N LEU A 112 4.08 -4.83 -1.30
CA LEU A 112 4.70 -6.02 -1.87
C LEU A 112 6.01 -6.36 -1.16
N VAL A 113 6.89 -5.35 -0.98
CA VAL A 113 8.13 -5.51 -0.21
C VAL A 113 7.84 -5.98 1.21
N ALA A 114 6.93 -5.31 1.91
CA ALA A 114 6.57 -5.65 3.28
C ALA A 114 5.94 -7.05 3.40
N SER A 115 5.37 -7.57 2.31
CA SER A 115 4.74 -8.90 2.23
C SER A 115 5.69 -10.00 1.77
N ALA A 116 6.93 -9.68 1.42
CA ALA A 116 7.93 -10.67 1.04
C ALA A 116 8.56 -11.33 2.28
N ASN A 117 8.68 -12.65 2.26
CA ASN A 117 9.17 -13.50 3.36
C ASN A 117 8.39 -13.33 4.68
N PRO A 118 7.04 -13.32 4.66
CA PRO A 118 6.27 -13.09 5.88
C PRO A 118 6.27 -14.37 6.72
N ALA A 119 6.77 -14.29 7.95
CA ALA A 119 6.87 -15.44 8.84
C ALA A 119 5.52 -15.90 9.45
N ALA A 120 4.44 -15.10 9.36
CA ALA A 120 3.08 -15.45 9.80
C ALA A 120 2.05 -14.29 9.71
N ASP A 121 2.46 -13.07 9.34
CA ASP A 121 1.57 -11.89 9.45
C ASP A 121 0.62 -11.76 8.24
N GLU A 122 -0.63 -12.17 8.44
CA GLU A 122 -1.72 -12.04 7.47
C GLU A 122 -2.31 -10.62 7.40
N THR A 123 -1.87 -9.67 8.24
CA THR A 123 -2.42 -8.29 8.25
C THR A 123 -2.27 -7.61 6.89
N ASN A 124 -1.20 -7.95 6.14
CA ASN A 124 -1.01 -7.40 4.79
C ASN A 124 -2.12 -7.81 3.81
N LEU A 125 -2.84 -8.92 4.03
CA LEU A 125 -4.05 -9.28 3.26
C LEU A 125 -5.20 -8.29 3.51
N LEU A 126 -5.29 -7.71 4.70
CA LEU A 126 -6.27 -6.66 4.97
C LEU A 126 -5.87 -5.36 4.27
N PHE A 127 -4.57 -5.07 4.23
CA PHE A 127 -4.02 -3.90 3.58
C PHE A 127 -4.18 -3.90 2.06
N THR A 128 -4.15 -5.07 1.40
CA THR A 128 -4.51 -5.14 -0.03
C THR A 128 -5.95 -4.71 -0.25
N ASN A 129 -6.91 -5.09 0.61
CA ASN A 129 -8.30 -4.69 0.48
C ASN A 129 -8.52 -3.19 0.68
N ILE A 130 -7.75 -2.55 1.56
CA ILE A 130 -7.77 -1.09 1.69
C ILE A 130 -7.25 -0.47 0.40
N LEU A 131 -6.06 -0.89 -0.04
CA LEU A 131 -5.36 -0.26 -1.15
C LEU A 131 -6.13 -0.36 -2.48
N LYS A 132 -6.85 -1.47 -2.70
CA LYS A 132 -7.79 -1.64 -3.83
C LYS A 132 -8.87 -0.56 -3.92
N ASN A 133 -9.31 -0.05 -2.77
CA ASN A 133 -10.43 0.88 -2.67
C ASN A 133 -9.97 2.34 -2.48
N LEU A 134 -8.66 2.60 -2.46
CA LEU A 134 -8.14 3.96 -2.30
C LEU A 134 -8.18 4.71 -3.62
N THR A 135 -8.63 5.97 -3.55
CA THR A 135 -8.44 6.92 -4.64
C THR A 135 -7.02 7.51 -4.60
N PRO A 136 -6.50 8.05 -5.72
CA PRO A 136 -5.21 8.75 -5.72
C PRO A 136 -5.18 9.94 -4.75
N THR A 137 -6.30 10.66 -4.65
CA THR A 137 -6.50 11.75 -3.70
C THR A 137 -6.33 11.28 -2.25
N GLN A 138 -6.96 10.16 -1.91
CA GLN A 138 -6.84 9.55 -0.59
C GLN A 138 -5.41 9.10 -0.29
N ALA A 139 -4.73 8.49 -1.27
CA ALA A 139 -3.33 8.09 -1.13
C ALA A 139 -2.43 9.29 -0.82
N LYS A 140 -2.61 10.42 -1.53
CA LYS A 140 -1.90 11.67 -1.25
C LYS A 140 -2.14 12.20 0.17
N MET A 141 -3.40 12.21 0.62
CA MET A 141 -3.74 12.61 1.99
C MET A 141 -3.07 11.71 3.02
N ILE A 142 -3.16 10.39 2.83
CA ILE A 142 -2.54 9.39 3.72
C ILE A 142 -1.03 9.61 3.81
N ASN A 143 -0.34 9.69 2.67
CA ASN A 143 1.10 9.87 2.62
C ASN A 143 1.50 11.18 3.31
N ASN A 144 0.89 12.31 2.94
CA ASN A 144 1.21 13.59 3.54
C ASN A 144 0.99 13.59 5.07
N VAL A 145 -0.13 13.07 5.54
CA VAL A 145 -0.41 13.05 6.99
C VAL A 145 0.57 12.11 7.71
N CYS A 146 0.77 10.89 7.21
CA CYS A 146 1.61 9.91 7.90
C CYS A 146 3.11 10.25 7.83
N GLU A 147 3.56 11.03 6.85
CA GLU A 147 4.92 11.56 6.73
C GLU A 147 5.21 12.68 7.72
N ASN A 148 4.20 13.51 8.00
CA ASN A 148 4.39 14.73 8.77
C ASN A 148 3.84 14.68 10.19
N CYS A 149 2.95 13.73 10.51
CA CYS A 149 2.42 13.59 11.86
C CYS A 149 3.49 13.09 12.84
N LYS A 150 3.36 13.52 14.09
CA LYS A 150 4.07 12.94 15.23
C LYS A 150 3.27 11.75 15.76
N VAL A 151 3.94 10.83 16.42
CA VAL A 151 3.31 9.64 17.01
C VAL A 151 3.60 9.62 18.50
N PHE A 152 2.55 9.51 19.31
CA PHE A 152 2.71 9.35 20.76
C PHE A 152 2.94 7.89 21.11
N ASP A 153 3.87 7.66 22.03
CA ASP A 153 4.06 6.37 22.69
C ASP A 153 3.50 6.42 24.11
N TYR A 154 2.42 5.67 24.34
CA TYR A 154 1.85 5.45 25.67
C TYR A 154 2.56 4.24 26.31
N GLY A 155 3.74 4.44 26.91
CA GLY A 155 4.49 3.41 27.66
C GLY A 155 3.96 3.22 29.09
N GLU A 156 4.08 2.06 29.76
CA GLU A 156 5.34 1.32 29.99
C GLU A 156 5.30 -0.22 29.79
N SER A 157 4.13 -0.88 29.68
CA SER A 157 4.05 -2.36 29.60
C SER A 157 3.48 -2.93 28.29
N ASN A 158 2.71 -2.15 27.54
CA ASN A 158 2.13 -2.51 26.24
C ASN A 158 2.10 -1.26 25.34
N SER A 159 3.21 -0.96 24.66
CA SER A 159 3.40 0.27 23.86
C SER A 159 2.28 0.44 22.83
N THR A 160 1.33 1.32 23.13
CA THR A 160 0.25 1.67 22.20
C THR A 160 0.63 2.96 21.51
N LEU A 161 0.88 2.88 20.20
CA LEU A 161 1.17 4.06 19.38
C LEU A 161 -0.13 4.73 18.94
N VAL A 162 -0.17 6.06 19.02
CA VAL A 162 -1.31 6.85 18.54
C VAL A 162 -0.81 8.02 17.72
N GLY A 163 -1.43 8.27 16.56
CA GLY A 163 -1.12 9.44 15.75
C GLY A 163 -1.53 10.73 16.47
N LYS A 164 -0.60 11.68 16.57
CA LYS A 164 -0.92 13.03 17.05
C LYS A 164 -1.79 13.73 16.02
N LYS A 165 -2.65 14.63 16.50
CA LYS A 165 -3.40 15.56 15.66
C LYS A 165 -2.45 16.25 14.68
N TYR A 166 -2.74 16.14 13.39
CA TYR A 166 -2.02 16.83 12.33
C TYR A 166 -2.95 17.86 11.69
N ILE A 167 -2.52 19.11 11.62
CA ILE A 167 -3.34 20.21 11.10
C ILE A 167 -2.78 20.63 9.74
N LEU A 168 -3.67 20.81 8.76
CA LEU A 168 -3.33 21.27 7.42
C LEU A 168 -4.30 22.38 7.02
N LEU A 169 -3.83 23.44 6.35
CA LEU A 169 -4.72 24.47 5.83
C LEU A 169 -5.51 23.94 4.64
N VAL A 170 -6.74 24.43 4.45
CA VAL A 170 -7.58 24.01 3.30
C VAL A 170 -6.87 24.31 1.97
N ASP A 171 -6.24 25.48 1.84
CA ASP A 171 -5.50 25.85 0.62
C ASP A 171 -4.32 24.89 0.33
N GLU A 172 -3.65 24.41 1.37
CA GLU A 172 -2.57 23.42 1.24
C GLU A 172 -3.12 22.05 0.83
N LEU A 173 -4.28 21.67 1.38
CA LEU A 173 -4.97 20.44 1.01
C LEU A 173 -5.46 20.48 -0.44
N CYS A 174 -6.01 21.60 -0.91
CA CYS A 174 -6.41 21.78 -2.31
C CYS A 174 -5.21 21.64 -3.24
N LYS A 175 -4.07 22.27 -2.91
CA LYS A 175 -2.82 22.13 -3.67
C LYS A 175 -2.29 20.70 -3.70
N LEU A 176 -2.30 20.01 -2.56
CA LEU A 176 -1.85 18.61 -2.45
C LEU A 176 -2.69 17.69 -3.35
N THR A 177 -4.00 17.83 -3.25
CA THR A 177 -4.96 16.91 -3.90
C THR A 177 -5.26 17.27 -5.35
N GLY A 178 -5.17 18.56 -5.71
CA GLY A 178 -5.65 19.11 -6.97
C GLY A 178 -7.18 19.27 -7.03
N ILE A 179 -7.85 19.30 -5.88
CA ILE A 179 -9.30 19.46 -5.77
C ILE A 179 -9.61 20.79 -5.08
N ASP A 180 -10.32 21.67 -5.78
CA ASP A 180 -10.76 22.96 -5.24
C ASP A 180 -12.13 22.88 -4.54
N ASP A 181 -12.91 21.83 -4.81
CA ASP A 181 -14.21 21.61 -4.18
C ASP A 181 -14.06 21.01 -2.76
N VAL A 182 -14.35 21.84 -1.76
CA VAL A 182 -14.32 21.47 -0.35
C VAL A 182 -15.30 20.33 -0.03
N TYR A 183 -16.46 20.25 -0.68
CA TYR A 183 -17.40 19.16 -0.45
C TYR A 183 -16.86 17.82 -0.96
N GLN A 184 -16.19 17.82 -2.11
CA GLN A 184 -15.51 16.65 -2.63
C GLN A 184 -14.37 16.20 -1.68
N LEU A 185 -13.56 17.14 -1.17
CA LEU A 185 -12.54 16.84 -0.15
C LEU A 185 -13.16 16.22 1.11
N HIS A 186 -14.29 16.75 1.58
CA HIS A 186 -15.02 16.22 2.72
C HIS A 186 -15.57 14.81 2.47
N ALA A 187 -16.04 14.51 1.25
CA ALA A 187 -16.49 13.18 0.88
C ALA A 187 -15.33 12.16 0.91
N GLU A 188 -14.18 12.50 0.34
CA GLU A 188 -12.97 11.66 0.36
C GLU A 188 -12.51 11.38 1.81
N MET A 189 -12.46 12.42 2.66
CA MET A 189 -12.13 12.26 4.08
C MET A 189 -13.16 11.40 4.83
N SER A 190 -14.44 11.46 4.45
CA SER A 190 -15.50 10.66 5.07
C SER A 190 -15.37 9.18 4.75
N ILE A 191 -14.89 8.83 3.56
CA ILE A 191 -14.56 7.44 3.19
C ILE A 191 -13.38 6.94 4.02
N LEU A 192 -12.32 7.75 4.16
CA LEU A 192 -11.16 7.39 4.98
C LEU A 192 -11.50 7.19 6.46
N LYS A 193 -12.43 7.98 7.00
CA LYS A 193 -12.97 7.76 8.35
C LYS A 193 -13.77 6.47 8.45
N SER A 194 -14.65 6.20 7.50
CA SER A 194 -15.46 4.97 7.47
C SER A 194 -14.61 3.70 7.40
N ASN A 195 -13.44 3.77 6.75
CA ASN A 195 -12.46 2.69 6.69
C ASN A 195 -11.53 2.62 7.92
N ASN A 196 -11.82 3.38 8.98
CA ASN A 196 -11.02 3.47 10.21
C ASN A 196 -9.56 3.89 9.99
N LEU A 197 -9.25 4.57 8.89
CA LEU A 197 -7.91 5.09 8.62
C LEU A 197 -7.69 6.39 9.39
N PHE A 198 -8.69 7.26 9.39
CA PHE A 198 -8.70 8.46 10.21
C PHE A 198 -9.75 8.36 11.32
N GLY A 199 -9.45 8.92 12.49
CA GLY A 199 -10.36 9.01 13.61
C GLY A 199 -11.56 9.91 13.29
N LEU A 200 -12.69 9.65 13.96
CA LEU A 200 -13.98 10.33 13.71
C LEU A 200 -13.91 11.86 13.85
N LYS A 201 -12.97 12.37 14.66
CA LYS A 201 -12.71 13.81 14.84
C LYS A 201 -12.02 14.47 13.64
N THR A 202 -11.64 13.71 12.61
CA THR A 202 -11.01 14.25 11.40
C THR A 202 -12.01 15.07 10.60
N GLY A 203 -11.64 16.32 10.30
CA GLY A 203 -12.51 17.27 9.61
C GLY A 203 -12.09 18.72 9.87
N ALA A 204 -12.98 19.65 9.52
CA ALA A 204 -12.74 21.08 9.69
C ALA A 204 -12.50 21.44 11.16
N GLU A 205 -11.44 22.21 11.40
CA GLU A 205 -11.12 22.75 12.72
C GLU A 205 -12.03 23.95 13.01
N ALA A 206 -12.82 23.84 14.07
CA ALA A 206 -13.71 24.90 14.49
C ALA A 206 -12.92 26.18 14.79
N ASN A 207 -13.44 27.33 14.34
CA ASN A 207 -12.87 28.66 14.60
C ASN A 207 -11.41 28.85 14.12
N SER A 208 -11.01 28.16 13.05
CA SER A 208 -9.71 28.38 12.40
C SER A 208 -9.81 29.46 11.31
N GLU A 209 -8.98 30.50 11.42
CA GLU A 209 -8.74 31.49 10.38
C GLU A 209 -7.23 31.59 10.11
N PRO A 210 -6.73 31.19 8.91
CA PRO A 210 -7.47 30.60 7.79
C PRO A 210 -8.03 29.21 8.10
N GLN A 211 -9.02 28.77 7.31
CA GLN A 211 -9.69 27.49 7.52
C GLN A 211 -8.69 26.32 7.47
N ALA A 212 -8.74 25.47 8.47
CA ALA A 212 -7.87 24.31 8.61
C ALA A 212 -8.66 23.01 8.77
N ILE A 213 -8.01 21.90 8.42
CA ILE A 213 -8.49 20.53 8.63
C ILE A 213 -7.58 19.86 9.66
N ALA A 214 -8.17 19.24 10.66
CA ALA A 214 -7.48 18.37 11.60
C ALA A 214 -7.61 16.91 11.16
N PHE A 215 -6.48 16.21 11.08
CA PHE A 215 -6.37 14.78 10.85
C PHE A 215 -5.95 14.07 12.13
N TYR A 216 -6.60 12.94 12.40
CA TYR A 216 -6.30 12.05 13.53
C TYR A 216 -5.95 10.66 13.00
N PRO A 217 -4.67 10.36 12.71
CA PRO A 217 -4.28 9.06 12.17
C PRO A 217 -4.57 7.95 13.17
N SER A 218 -5.29 6.91 12.74
CA SER A 218 -5.49 5.72 13.57
C SER A 218 -4.22 4.87 13.64
N LEU A 219 -4.09 4.03 14.65
CA LEU A 219 -3.00 3.03 14.71
C LEU A 219 -3.03 2.11 13.47
N PHE A 220 -4.23 1.80 12.98
CA PHE A 220 -4.43 1.00 11.78
C PHE A 220 -3.84 1.68 10.53
N LEU A 221 -4.07 2.98 10.37
CA LEU A 221 -3.46 3.78 9.31
C LEU A 221 -1.94 3.87 9.47
N LEU A 222 -1.43 4.10 10.69
CA LEU A 222 0.01 4.17 10.92
C LEU A 222 0.71 2.85 10.56
N ASN A 223 0.10 1.71 10.89
CA ASN A 223 0.60 0.39 10.51
C ASN A 223 0.51 0.19 9.00
N PHE A 224 -0.65 0.45 8.39
CA PHE A 224 -0.85 0.39 6.94
C PHE A 224 0.20 1.20 6.19
N TYR A 225 0.38 2.47 6.56
CA TYR A 225 1.37 3.35 5.95
C TYR A 225 2.80 2.80 6.09
N SER A 226 3.18 2.26 7.25
CA SER A 226 4.51 1.65 7.41
C SER A 226 4.74 0.49 6.43
N LYS A 227 3.72 -0.34 6.19
CA LYS A 227 3.81 -1.46 5.24
C LYS A 227 3.85 -0.96 3.80
N THR A 228 3.11 0.09 3.45
CA THR A 228 3.17 0.70 2.10
C THR A 228 4.49 1.44 1.84
N GLN A 229 5.31 1.67 2.88
CA GLN A 229 6.70 2.10 2.72
C GLN A 229 7.69 0.94 2.57
N GLY A 230 7.25 -0.32 2.62
CA GLY A 230 8.13 -1.49 2.55
C GLY A 230 8.69 -1.95 3.90
N TYR A 231 8.24 -1.35 5.00
CA TYR A 231 8.80 -1.65 6.31
C TYR A 231 8.26 -2.96 6.91
N LYS A 232 9.17 -3.86 7.30
CA LYS A 232 8.83 -5.19 7.87
C LYS A 232 8.90 -5.25 9.39
N GLY A 233 9.57 -4.30 10.03
CA GLY A 233 9.84 -4.32 11.47
C GLY A 233 8.68 -3.83 12.34
N ASP A 234 9.02 -3.56 13.60
CA ASP A 234 8.11 -3.00 14.59
C ASP A 234 7.80 -1.51 14.37
N LEU A 235 6.55 -1.13 14.62
CA LEU A 235 6.03 0.21 14.32
C LEU A 235 6.75 1.32 15.10
N LYS A 236 7.22 1.03 16.33
CA LYS A 236 7.98 1.99 17.14
C LYS A 236 9.30 2.33 16.48
N ASN A 237 9.96 1.34 15.88
CA ASN A 237 11.20 1.57 15.16
C ASN A 237 10.97 2.36 13.87
N PHE A 238 9.86 2.10 13.15
CA PHE A 238 9.50 2.89 11.96
C PHE A 238 9.30 4.38 12.28
N TYR A 239 8.60 4.69 13.37
CA TYR A 239 8.32 6.08 13.75
C TYR A 239 9.37 6.70 14.68
N ARG A 240 10.49 6.03 14.98
CA ARG A 240 11.46 6.42 16.02
C ARG A 240 11.86 7.89 16.02
N THR A 241 12.05 8.51 14.85
CA THR A 241 12.45 9.92 14.71
C THR A 241 11.33 10.93 14.96
N ARG A 242 10.09 10.45 15.02
CA ARG A 242 8.84 11.21 15.19
C ARG A 242 8.04 10.77 16.41
N LEU A 243 8.60 9.88 17.23
CA LEU A 243 8.02 9.48 18.50
C LEU A 243 8.15 10.61 19.51
N GLU A 244 7.04 10.93 20.16
CA GLU A 244 6.98 11.81 21.31
C GLU A 244 6.49 11.00 22.52
N PRO A 245 7.09 11.17 23.71
CA PRO A 245 6.54 10.57 24.91
C PRO A 245 5.16 11.18 25.16
N TYR A 246 4.18 10.35 25.49
CA TYR A 246 2.91 10.88 25.95
C TYR A 246 3.11 11.54 27.33
N VAL A 247 3.01 12.87 27.38
CA VAL A 247 2.92 13.60 28.64
C VAL A 247 1.45 13.64 29.00
N HIS A 248 1.06 12.95 30.07
CA HIS A 248 -0.26 13.16 30.65
C HIS A 248 -0.35 14.64 31.05
N ASP A 249 -1.17 15.43 30.35
CA ASP A 249 -1.81 16.56 31.01
C ASP A 249 -2.51 15.97 32.23
N ASN A 250 -2.16 16.45 33.44
CA ASN A 250 -2.60 15.94 34.74
C ASN A 250 -4.13 15.79 34.82
N ILE A 251 -4.67 14.72 34.26
CA ILE A 251 -5.98 14.19 34.57
C ILE A 251 -5.67 13.03 35.48
N ASP A 252 -5.75 13.32 36.77
CA ASP A 252 -5.60 12.35 37.83
C ASP A 252 -6.66 11.26 37.59
N LEU A 253 -6.24 10.13 37.02
CA LEU A 253 -7.12 8.99 36.69
C LEU A 253 -7.82 8.47 37.95
N LEU A 254 -7.26 8.76 39.13
CA LEU A 254 -7.86 8.52 40.43
C LEU A 254 -9.16 9.33 40.62
N ASP A 255 -9.24 10.53 40.08
CA ASP A 255 -10.40 11.43 40.18
C ASP A 255 -11.57 10.95 39.29
N ILE A 256 -11.27 10.35 38.14
CA ILE A 256 -12.26 9.69 37.28
C ILE A 256 -12.74 8.38 37.91
N TYR A 257 -11.81 7.57 38.45
CA TYR A 257 -12.17 6.32 39.12
C TYR A 257 -13.05 6.56 40.36
N ASN A 258 -12.77 7.62 41.12
CA ASN A 258 -13.57 8.00 42.29
C ASN A 258 -14.94 8.58 41.90
N LYS A 259 -15.05 9.33 40.79
CA LYS A 259 -16.34 9.82 40.26
C LYS A 259 -17.23 8.72 39.67
N ALA A 260 -16.65 7.63 39.17
CA ALA A 260 -17.42 6.49 38.65
C ALA A 260 -17.96 5.55 39.75
N LYS A 261 -17.55 5.75 41.01
CA LYS A 261 -17.99 4.97 42.18
C LYS A 261 -19.01 5.70 43.08
N MET A 262 -19.34 6.95 42.77
CA MET A 262 -20.45 7.70 43.38
C MET A 262 -21.69 7.65 42.48
#